data_AF-S3J7W4-F1
#
_entry.id   AF-S3J7W4-F1
#
_cell.length_a   1.000
_cell.length_b   1.000
_cell.length_c   1.000
_cell.angle_alpha   90.00
_cell.angle_beta   90.00
_cell.angle_gamma   90.00
#
_symmetry.space_group_name_H-M   'P 1'
#
loop_
_entity.id
_entity.type
_entity.pdbx_description
1 polymer ?
#
loop_
_entity_poly.entity_id
_entity_poly.type
_entity_poly.pdbx_seq_one_letter_code
_entity_poly.pdbx_strand_id
1 'polypeptide(L)'
;MTRLAPHLPESLLPEALAIARGIGNEYPRARALTGLAPYLPESLLPEALAIARGIRDESDRAYELTLLAPHLPVSLLPEALEIARGIGSEYYRAWALTGLAPHLPVSLLPEALEIARGIGNEYPRAYELTLLAPHLPVSLLPEALKIARGIGSEYYRAWALTRLAPYLPEVLPEALEIARGIGYESDRAYELTLLAPHLPESLLPEALEVARGIGYESDRAEALTALAPYLPERGIGNEYPRAEALTGLARHFPQLLPEALEVARGIGDEKDRARALTGLARHFPQLLPEALEVARGIGSEYHRADVLKALTATLTPANVDLSFWENALHALGTLTRPNFLETIPNLAPLILHFGGEVALREIHQAIREVSRWWR
;
A
#
# COMPACT_ATOMS: atom_id res chain seq x y z
N MET A 1 -10.89 12.43 -40.69
CA MET A 1 -12.05 11.55 -40.45
C MET A 1 -12.59 11.65 -39.03
N THR A 2 -11.76 11.52 -37.99
CA THR A 2 -12.19 11.55 -36.57
C THR A 2 -13.00 12.79 -36.17
N ARG A 3 -12.67 13.99 -36.68
CA ARG A 3 -13.44 15.22 -36.41
C ARG A 3 -14.74 15.36 -37.22
N LEU A 4 -14.87 14.62 -38.31
CA LEU A 4 -16.02 14.68 -39.21
C LEU A 4 -17.06 13.60 -38.90
N ALA A 5 -16.65 12.48 -38.29
CA ALA A 5 -17.49 11.34 -37.97
C ALA A 5 -18.81 11.69 -37.23
N PRO A 6 -18.83 12.59 -36.23
CA PRO A 6 -20.08 12.95 -35.53
C PRO A 6 -21.10 13.71 -36.40
N HIS A 7 -20.67 14.21 -37.55
CA HIS A 7 -21.46 15.05 -38.45
C HIS A 7 -21.77 14.37 -39.79
N LEU A 8 -21.31 13.13 -39.99
CA LEU A 8 -21.59 12.39 -41.22
C LEU A 8 -23.01 11.81 -41.15
N PRO A 9 -23.84 11.98 -42.19
CA PRO A 9 -25.08 11.24 -42.33
C PRO A 9 -24.78 9.75 -42.49
N GLU A 10 -25.67 8.89 -41.99
CA GLU A 10 -25.50 7.43 -42.00
C GLU A 10 -25.22 6.86 -43.40
N SER A 11 -25.79 7.47 -44.45
CA SER A 11 -25.56 7.12 -45.84
C SER A 11 -24.11 7.28 -46.33
N LEU A 12 -23.30 8.10 -45.66
CA LEU A 12 -21.88 8.32 -45.99
C LEU A 12 -20.92 7.52 -45.11
N LEU A 13 -21.40 6.82 -44.08
CA LEU A 13 -20.56 5.97 -43.23
C LEU A 13 -19.91 4.80 -43.98
N PRO A 14 -20.57 4.10 -44.93
CA PRO A 14 -19.91 3.09 -45.74
C PRO A 14 -18.73 3.65 -46.55
N GLU A 15 -18.89 4.84 -47.13
CA GLU A 15 -17.84 5.49 -47.91
C GLU A 15 -16.68 5.95 -47.01
N ALA A 16 -17.00 6.52 -45.84
CA ALA A 16 -15.99 6.84 -44.84
C ALA A 16 -15.21 5.60 -44.40
N LEU A 17 -15.88 4.47 -44.16
CA LEU A 17 -15.22 3.22 -43.79
C LEU A 17 -14.33 2.68 -44.93
N ALA A 18 -14.78 2.77 -46.18
CA ALA A 18 -13.98 2.42 -47.35
C ALA A 18 -12.73 3.31 -47.49
N ILE A 19 -12.85 4.61 -47.20
CA ILE A 19 -11.71 5.53 -47.17
C ILE A 19 -10.74 5.12 -46.07
N ALA A 20 -11.21 4.85 -44.84
CA ALA A 20 -10.35 4.36 -43.75
C ALA A 20 -9.57 3.12 -44.20
N ARG A 21 -10.26 2.12 -44.76
CA ARG A 21 -9.66 0.89 -45.29
C ARG A 21 -8.57 1.14 -46.34
N GLY A 22 -8.77 2.14 -47.20
CA GLY A 22 -7.83 2.52 -48.27
C GLY A 22 -6.56 3.24 -47.79
N ILE A 23 -6.50 3.69 -46.53
CA ILE A 23 -5.32 4.39 -45.99
C ILE A 23 -4.14 3.42 -45.94
N GLY A 24 -3.10 3.62 -46.74
CA GLY A 24 -1.97 2.68 -46.85
C GLY A 24 -1.13 2.51 -45.57
N ASN A 25 -1.04 3.56 -44.74
CA ASN A 25 -0.35 3.51 -43.45
C ASN A 25 -1.27 2.99 -42.34
N GLU A 26 -0.78 2.02 -41.57
CA GLU A 26 -1.58 1.29 -40.57
C GLU A 26 -2.02 2.19 -39.39
N TYR A 27 -1.15 3.07 -38.91
CA TYR A 27 -1.49 3.95 -37.78
C TYR A 27 -2.60 4.96 -38.11
N PRO A 28 -2.56 5.73 -39.22
CA PRO A 28 -3.67 6.60 -39.61
C PRO A 28 -4.93 5.82 -40.01
N ARG A 29 -4.80 4.57 -40.48
CA ARG A 29 -5.94 3.68 -40.73
C ARG A 29 -6.66 3.33 -39.43
N ALA A 30 -5.94 2.84 -38.42
CA ALA A 30 -6.48 2.56 -37.10
C ALA A 30 -7.16 3.81 -36.52
N ARG A 31 -6.47 4.95 -36.50
CA ARG A 31 -7.06 6.22 -36.01
C ARG A 31 -8.32 6.67 -36.76
N ALA A 32 -8.44 6.35 -38.04
CA ALA A 32 -9.65 6.65 -38.81
C ALA A 32 -10.82 5.75 -38.38
N LEU A 33 -10.57 4.45 -38.18
CA LEU A 33 -11.56 3.49 -37.69
C LEU A 33 -12.00 3.80 -36.26
N THR A 34 -11.04 4.04 -35.36
CA THR A 34 -11.27 4.52 -33.99
C THR A 34 -12.26 5.69 -33.96
N GLY A 35 -12.09 6.64 -34.88
CA GLY A 35 -12.95 7.83 -34.96
C GLY A 35 -14.35 7.56 -35.52
N LEU A 36 -14.52 6.50 -36.31
CA LEU A 36 -15.80 6.11 -36.89
C LEU A 36 -16.58 5.18 -35.96
N ALA A 37 -15.91 4.33 -35.18
CA ALA A 37 -16.51 3.26 -34.38
C ALA A 37 -17.77 3.67 -33.58
N PRO A 38 -17.83 4.82 -32.89
CA PRO A 38 -19.01 5.22 -32.12
C PRO A 38 -20.25 5.56 -32.96
N TYR A 39 -20.08 5.74 -34.27
CA TYR A 39 -21.11 6.20 -35.19
C TYR A 39 -21.52 5.12 -36.21
N LEU A 40 -20.82 3.98 -36.25
CA LEU A 40 -21.11 2.93 -37.22
C LEU A 40 -22.42 2.20 -36.86
N PRO A 41 -23.36 2.04 -37.80
CA PRO A 41 -24.49 1.15 -37.62
C PRO A 41 -24.03 -0.31 -37.53
N GLU A 42 -24.84 -1.17 -36.90
CA GLU A 42 -24.50 -2.58 -36.69
C GLU A 42 -24.14 -3.33 -37.98
N SER A 43 -24.72 -2.93 -39.11
CA SER A 43 -24.44 -3.51 -40.43
C SER A 43 -23.01 -3.28 -40.93
N LEU A 44 -22.30 -2.26 -40.43
CA LEU A 44 -20.93 -1.92 -40.82
C LEU A 44 -19.87 -2.39 -39.82
N LEU A 45 -20.26 -2.81 -38.62
CA LEU A 45 -19.33 -3.32 -37.60
C LEU A 45 -18.55 -4.59 -38.02
N PRO A 46 -19.13 -5.55 -38.79
CA PRO A 46 -18.35 -6.67 -39.31
C PRO A 46 -17.19 -6.22 -40.21
N GLU A 47 -17.41 -5.18 -41.03
CA GLU A 47 -16.35 -4.64 -41.89
C GLU A 47 -15.29 -3.90 -41.05
N ALA A 48 -15.70 -3.10 -40.06
CA ALA A 48 -14.76 -2.45 -39.16
C ALA A 48 -13.87 -3.47 -38.42
N LEU A 49 -14.46 -4.55 -37.91
CA LEU A 49 -13.75 -5.64 -37.25
C LEU A 49 -12.79 -6.38 -38.22
N ALA A 50 -13.20 -6.57 -39.48
CA ALA A 50 -12.34 -7.15 -40.51
C ALA A 50 -11.14 -6.24 -40.84
N ILE A 51 -11.32 -4.92 -40.83
CA ILE A 51 -10.21 -3.98 -41.01
C ILE A 51 -9.25 -4.04 -39.81
N ALA A 52 -9.77 -4.08 -38.58
CA ALA A 52 -8.97 -4.26 -37.37
C ALA A 52 -8.14 -5.55 -37.42
N ARG A 53 -8.74 -6.69 -37.82
CA ARG A 53 -8.03 -7.96 -38.06
C ARG A 53 -6.88 -7.81 -39.05
N GLY A 54 -7.06 -6.99 -40.09
CA GLY A 54 -6.08 -6.78 -41.16
C GLY A 54 -4.92 -5.84 -40.82
N ILE A 55 -4.92 -5.22 -39.64
CA ILE A 55 -3.78 -4.42 -39.14
C ILE A 55 -2.62 -5.38 -38.86
N ARG A 56 -1.42 -5.10 -39.42
CA ARG A 56 -0.27 -6.00 -39.25
C ARG A 56 0.43 -5.74 -37.94
N ASP A 57 0.60 -4.47 -37.59
CA ASP A 57 1.14 -4.09 -36.29
C ASP A 57 0.21 -4.58 -35.16
N GLU A 58 0.75 -5.43 -34.30
CA GLU A 58 -0.02 -6.09 -33.26
C GLU A 58 -0.48 -5.14 -32.15
N SER A 59 0.29 -4.07 -31.91
CA SER A 59 -0.07 -3.02 -30.97
C SER A 59 -1.28 -2.24 -31.47
N ASP A 60 -1.23 -1.79 -32.73
CA ASP A 60 -2.33 -1.08 -33.36
C ASP A 60 -3.57 -1.99 -33.48
N ARG A 61 -3.39 -3.29 -33.75
CA ARG A 61 -4.50 -4.26 -33.79
C ARG A 61 -5.17 -4.44 -32.42
N ALA A 62 -4.39 -4.59 -31.35
CA ALA A 62 -4.92 -4.70 -29.99
C ALA A 62 -5.63 -3.41 -29.54
N TYR A 63 -5.05 -2.27 -29.88
CA TYR A 63 -5.61 -0.96 -29.59
C TYR A 63 -6.95 -0.77 -30.30
N GLU A 64 -7.03 -1.09 -31.60
CA GLU A 64 -8.27 -0.97 -32.35
C GLU A 64 -9.37 -1.93 -31.85
N LEU A 65 -9.02 -3.17 -31.48
CA LEU A 65 -9.98 -4.08 -30.84
C LEU A 65 -10.55 -3.51 -29.54
N THR A 66 -9.71 -2.91 -28.71
CA THR A 66 -10.13 -2.27 -27.44
C THR A 66 -11.14 -1.16 -27.68
N LEU A 67 -10.95 -0.38 -28.76
CA LEU A 67 -11.82 0.75 -29.09
C LEU A 67 -13.11 0.33 -29.79
N LEU A 68 -13.09 -0.76 -30.55
CA LEU A 68 -14.30 -1.34 -31.15
C LEU A 68 -15.18 -2.04 -30.11
N ALA A 69 -14.60 -2.63 -29.06
CA ALA A 69 -15.30 -3.46 -28.08
C ALA A 69 -16.61 -2.88 -27.53
N PRO A 70 -16.70 -1.59 -27.13
CA PRO A 70 -17.95 -1.01 -26.62
C PRO A 70 -19.08 -0.92 -27.63
N HIS A 71 -18.77 -1.03 -28.92
CA HIS A 71 -19.71 -0.88 -30.03
C HIS A 71 -20.09 -2.22 -30.66
N LEU A 72 -19.37 -3.30 -30.37
CA LEU A 72 -19.63 -4.60 -30.98
C LEU A 72 -20.91 -5.24 -30.43
N PRO A 73 -21.85 -5.69 -31.29
CA PRO A 73 -22.96 -6.51 -30.85
C PRO A 73 -22.45 -7.89 -30.39
N VAL A 74 -23.22 -8.54 -29.53
CA VAL A 74 -22.88 -9.85 -28.95
C VAL A 74 -22.53 -10.90 -30.00
N SER A 75 -23.12 -10.83 -31.19
CA SER A 75 -22.82 -11.72 -32.32
C SER A 75 -21.40 -11.61 -32.87
N LEU A 76 -20.71 -10.47 -32.68
CA LEU A 76 -19.35 -10.23 -33.17
C LEU A 76 -18.26 -10.40 -32.11
N LEU A 77 -18.63 -10.49 -30.82
CA LEU A 77 -17.65 -10.70 -29.75
C LEU A 77 -16.85 -12.00 -29.84
N PRO A 78 -17.41 -13.15 -30.30
CA PRO A 78 -16.60 -14.35 -30.55
C PRO A 78 -15.52 -14.09 -31.60
N GLU A 79 -15.86 -13.35 -32.65
CA GLU A 79 -14.92 -13.01 -33.72
C GLU A 79 -13.81 -12.08 -33.20
N ALA A 80 -14.15 -11.11 -32.35
CA ALA A 80 -13.18 -10.22 -31.71
C ALA A 80 -12.23 -10.99 -30.77
N LEU A 81 -12.73 -11.97 -30.02
CA LEU A 81 -11.91 -12.86 -29.18
C LEU A 81 -10.93 -13.70 -30.02
N GLU A 82 -11.36 -14.20 -31.18
CA GLU A 82 -10.45 -14.91 -32.09
C GLU A 82 -9.34 -14.00 -32.63
N ILE A 83 -9.65 -12.73 -32.94
CA ILE A 83 -8.63 -11.76 -33.36
C ILE A 83 -7.65 -11.50 -32.21
N ALA A 84 -8.14 -11.31 -30.98
CA ALA A 84 -7.29 -11.16 -29.81
C ALA A 84 -6.38 -12.39 -29.59
N ARG A 85 -6.94 -13.60 -29.67
CA ARG A 85 -6.21 -14.87 -29.57
C ARG A 85 -5.09 -14.98 -30.61
N GLY A 86 -5.34 -14.51 -31.84
CA GLY A 86 -4.40 -14.52 -32.96
C GLY A 86 -3.27 -13.48 -32.87
N ILE A 87 -3.24 -12.62 -31.84
CA ILE A 87 -2.11 -11.72 -31.60
C ILE A 87 -0.93 -12.53 -31.05
N GLY A 88 0.23 -12.45 -31.73
CA GLY A 88 1.42 -13.23 -31.40
C GLY A 88 2.14 -12.71 -30.15
N SER A 89 2.26 -11.39 -30.01
CA SER A 89 2.77 -10.75 -28.79
C SER A 89 1.81 -10.98 -27.64
N GLU A 90 2.27 -11.70 -26.62
CA GLU A 90 1.44 -12.04 -25.46
C GLU A 90 1.00 -10.79 -24.67
N TYR A 91 1.83 -9.74 -24.69
CA TYR A 91 1.50 -8.45 -24.09
C TYR A 91 0.32 -7.78 -24.81
N TYR A 92 0.36 -7.73 -26.16
CA TYR A 92 -0.73 -7.12 -26.94
C TYR A 92 -1.98 -7.99 -26.96
N ARG A 93 -1.83 -9.32 -26.88
CA ARG A 93 -2.95 -10.24 -26.68
C ARG A 93 -3.66 -9.99 -25.36
N ALA A 94 -2.91 -9.85 -24.25
CA ALA A 94 -3.48 -9.48 -22.95
C ALA A 94 -4.20 -8.13 -23.04
N TRP A 95 -3.56 -7.11 -23.61
CA TRP A 95 -4.20 -5.80 -23.78
C TRP A 95 -5.51 -5.88 -24.59
N ALA A 96 -5.55 -6.62 -25.70
CA ALA A 96 -6.78 -6.80 -26.46
C ALA A 96 -7.90 -7.46 -25.64
N LEU A 97 -7.58 -8.48 -24.85
CA LEU A 97 -8.54 -9.16 -23.96
C LEU A 97 -9.05 -8.23 -22.85
N THR A 98 -8.15 -7.47 -22.23
CA THR A 98 -8.49 -6.43 -21.25
C THR A 98 -9.54 -5.46 -21.81
N GLY A 99 -9.38 -5.03 -23.07
CA GLY A 99 -10.34 -4.14 -23.73
C GLY A 99 -11.69 -4.80 -24.02
N LEU A 100 -11.69 -6.10 -24.32
CA LEU A 100 -12.90 -6.87 -24.61
C LEU A 100 -13.68 -7.26 -23.35
N ALA A 101 -12.98 -7.55 -22.24
CA ALA A 101 -13.53 -8.13 -21.02
C ALA A 101 -14.81 -7.46 -20.48
N PRO A 102 -14.92 -6.11 -20.41
CA PRO A 102 -16.13 -5.45 -19.92
C PRO A 102 -17.37 -5.67 -20.78
N HIS A 103 -17.19 -6.11 -22.03
CA HIS A 103 -18.24 -6.26 -23.02
C HIS A 103 -18.61 -7.73 -23.28
N LEU A 104 -17.85 -8.69 -22.73
CA LEU A 104 -18.08 -10.10 -22.97
C LEU A 104 -19.34 -10.60 -22.21
N PRO A 105 -20.27 -11.29 -22.88
CA PRO A 105 -21.32 -12.02 -22.20
C PRO A 105 -20.73 -13.20 -21.43
N VAL A 106 -21.44 -13.65 -20.39
CA VAL A 106 -21.02 -14.77 -19.53
C VAL A 106 -20.66 -16.04 -20.32
N SER A 107 -21.30 -16.28 -21.46
CA SER A 107 -21.00 -17.43 -22.32
C SER A 107 -19.61 -17.41 -22.96
N LEU A 108 -18.95 -16.24 -23.07
CA LEU A 108 -17.62 -16.09 -23.67
C LEU A 108 -16.49 -15.91 -22.65
N LEU A 109 -16.81 -15.71 -21.37
CA LEU A 109 -15.80 -15.61 -20.31
C LEU A 109 -14.93 -16.87 -20.12
N PRO A 110 -15.45 -18.11 -20.28
CA PRO A 110 -14.60 -19.31 -20.24
C PRO A 110 -13.53 -19.29 -21.34
N GLU A 111 -13.89 -18.78 -22.53
CA GLU A 111 -12.99 -18.66 -23.65
C GLU A 111 -11.91 -17.59 -23.40
N ALA A 112 -12.29 -16.43 -22.85
CA ALA A 112 -11.34 -15.40 -22.44
C ALA A 112 -10.35 -15.90 -21.38
N LEU A 113 -10.81 -16.68 -20.40
CA LEU A 113 -9.94 -17.32 -19.40
C LEU A 113 -8.95 -18.31 -20.02
N GLU A 114 -9.37 -19.09 -21.00
CA GLU A 114 -8.46 -20.00 -21.71
C GLU A 114 -7.41 -19.24 -22.54
N ILE A 115 -7.76 -18.09 -23.13
CA ILE A 115 -6.77 -17.23 -23.80
C ILE A 115 -5.79 -16.65 -22.76
N ALA A 116 -6.28 -16.16 -21.63
CA ALA A 116 -5.45 -15.65 -20.54
C ALA A 116 -4.48 -16.72 -20.00
N ARG A 117 -4.98 -17.95 -19.82
CA ARG A 117 -4.19 -19.12 -19.44
C ARG A 117 -3.08 -19.46 -20.43
N GLY A 118 -3.35 -19.29 -21.73
CA GLY A 118 -2.40 -19.52 -22.82
C GLY A 118 -1.30 -18.46 -22.96
N ILE A 119 -1.30 -17.40 -22.14
CA ILE A 119 -0.21 -16.44 -22.06
C ILE A 119 0.96 -17.07 -21.28
N GLY A 120 2.09 -17.28 -21.95
CA GLY A 120 3.29 -17.90 -21.39
C GLY A 120 4.04 -16.99 -20.43
N ASN A 121 4.15 -15.69 -20.75
CA ASN A 121 4.75 -14.71 -19.87
C ASN A 121 3.86 -14.49 -18.64
N GLU A 122 4.47 -14.65 -17.47
CA GLU A 122 3.76 -14.64 -16.20
C GLU A 122 3.20 -13.27 -15.83
N TYR A 123 3.86 -12.18 -16.23
CA TYR A 123 3.41 -10.83 -15.94
C TYR A 123 2.10 -10.49 -16.69
N PRO A 124 2.01 -10.56 -18.03
CA PRO A 124 0.76 -10.31 -18.74
C PRO A 124 -0.34 -11.31 -18.36
N ARG A 125 0.00 -12.56 -18.03
CA ARG A 125 -0.97 -13.54 -17.56
C ARG A 125 -1.60 -13.13 -16.23
N ALA A 126 -0.78 -12.76 -15.24
CA ALA A 126 -1.27 -12.27 -13.95
C ALA A 126 -2.07 -10.97 -14.10
N TYR A 127 -1.65 -10.11 -15.04
CA TYR A 127 -2.28 -8.83 -15.29
C TYR A 127 -3.66 -9.00 -15.92
N GLU A 128 -3.77 -9.92 -16.88
CA GLU A 128 -5.05 -10.26 -17.49
C GLU A 128 -6.02 -10.88 -16.48
N LEU A 129 -5.56 -11.78 -15.61
CA LEU A 129 -6.41 -12.33 -14.55
C LEU A 129 -6.98 -11.25 -13.62
N THR A 130 -6.18 -10.24 -13.30
CA THR A 130 -6.60 -9.09 -12.48
C THR A 130 -7.75 -8.32 -13.13
N LEU A 131 -7.72 -8.19 -14.46
CA LEU A 131 -8.68 -7.40 -15.22
C LEU A 131 -9.93 -8.20 -15.61
N LEU A 132 -9.80 -9.51 -15.77
CA LEU A 132 -10.95 -10.40 -15.96
C LEU A 132 -11.75 -10.57 -14.66
N ALA A 133 -11.10 -10.60 -13.49
CA ALA A 133 -11.72 -10.93 -12.21
C ALA A 133 -13.05 -10.20 -11.92
N PRO A 134 -13.18 -8.87 -12.13
CA PRO A 134 -14.45 -8.16 -11.90
C PRO A 134 -15.61 -8.60 -12.79
N HIS A 135 -15.33 -9.26 -13.91
CA HIS A 135 -16.31 -9.69 -14.89
C HIS A 135 -16.66 -11.18 -14.76
N LEU A 136 -15.91 -11.95 -13.97
CA LEU A 136 -16.13 -13.38 -13.84
C LEU A 136 -17.35 -13.70 -12.96
N PRO A 137 -18.27 -14.57 -13.40
CA PRO A 137 -19.27 -15.15 -12.51
C PRO A 137 -18.59 -16.06 -11.49
N VAL A 138 -19.25 -16.25 -10.34
CA VAL A 138 -18.76 -17.10 -9.24
C VAL A 138 -18.37 -18.51 -9.72
N SER A 139 -19.05 -19.05 -10.72
CA SER A 139 -18.75 -20.38 -11.30
C SER A 139 -17.38 -20.48 -11.99
N LEU A 140 -16.78 -19.36 -12.42
CA LEU A 140 -15.48 -19.32 -13.11
C LEU A 140 -14.32 -18.88 -12.21
N LEU A 141 -14.60 -18.35 -11.02
CA LEU A 141 -13.57 -17.97 -10.04
C LEU A 141 -12.63 -19.14 -9.67
N PRO A 142 -13.08 -20.40 -9.51
CA PRO A 142 -12.17 -21.51 -9.23
C PRO A 142 -11.16 -21.80 -10.35
N GLU A 143 -11.54 -21.62 -11.63
CA GLU A 143 -10.59 -21.79 -12.74
C GLU A 143 -9.61 -20.61 -12.81
N ALA A 144 -10.06 -19.38 -12.57
CA ALA A 144 -9.18 -18.22 -12.46
C ALA A 144 -8.14 -18.39 -11.33
N LEU A 145 -8.57 -18.90 -10.17
CA LEU A 145 -7.69 -19.25 -9.06
C LEU A 145 -6.66 -20.32 -9.44
N LYS A 146 -7.07 -21.34 -10.19
CA LYS A 146 -6.15 -22.39 -10.68
C LYS A 146 -5.11 -21.81 -11.65
N ILE A 147 -5.49 -20.87 -12.53
CA ILE A 147 -4.54 -20.19 -13.42
C ILE A 147 -3.57 -19.34 -12.60
N ALA A 148 -4.06 -18.58 -11.60
CA ALA A 148 -3.21 -17.80 -10.69
C ALA A 148 -2.19 -18.69 -9.96
N ARG A 149 -2.63 -19.81 -9.39
CA ARG A 149 -1.75 -20.80 -8.72
C ARG A 149 -0.72 -21.44 -9.67
N GLY A 150 -1.03 -21.52 -10.96
CA GLY A 150 -0.12 -22.01 -12.00
C GLY A 150 1.00 -21.04 -12.38
N ILE A 151 1.05 -19.83 -11.81
CA ILE A 151 2.13 -18.88 -12.01
C ILE A 151 3.36 -19.32 -11.20
N GLY A 152 4.53 -19.38 -11.87
CA GLY A 152 5.79 -19.84 -11.29
C GLY A 152 6.47 -18.78 -10.43
N SER A 153 6.54 -17.53 -10.90
CA SER A 153 7.02 -16.38 -10.11
C SER A 153 6.15 -16.17 -8.87
N GLU A 154 6.77 -16.22 -7.70
CA GLU A 154 6.10 -15.99 -6.42
C GLU A 154 5.48 -14.60 -6.36
N TYR A 155 6.17 -13.59 -6.89
CA TYR A 155 5.66 -12.22 -6.95
C TYR A 155 4.39 -12.13 -7.80
N TYR A 156 4.42 -12.60 -9.04
CA TYR A 156 3.25 -12.53 -9.91
C TYR A 156 2.10 -13.44 -9.46
N ARG A 157 2.42 -14.55 -8.81
CA ARG A 157 1.42 -15.43 -8.19
C ARG A 157 0.74 -14.74 -7.01
N ALA A 158 1.50 -14.19 -6.06
CA ALA A 158 0.94 -13.44 -4.92
C ALA A 158 0.07 -12.29 -5.42
N TRP A 159 0.60 -11.50 -6.36
CA TRP A 159 -0.10 -10.38 -6.97
C TRP A 159 -1.44 -10.79 -7.59
N ALA A 160 -1.48 -11.87 -8.38
CA ALA A 160 -2.71 -12.38 -8.97
C ALA A 160 -3.72 -12.85 -7.89
N LEU A 161 -3.25 -13.55 -6.84
CA LEU A 161 -4.11 -14.01 -5.76
C LEU A 161 -4.70 -12.84 -4.96
N THR A 162 -3.89 -11.83 -4.65
CA THR A 162 -4.33 -10.59 -3.98
C THR A 162 -5.38 -9.86 -4.78
N ARG A 163 -5.25 -9.83 -6.12
CA ARG A 163 -6.25 -9.21 -7.01
C ARG A 163 -7.53 -10.03 -7.15
N LEU A 164 -7.50 -11.34 -6.88
CA LEU A 164 -8.69 -12.18 -6.80
C LEU A 164 -9.39 -12.10 -5.44
N ALA A 165 -8.72 -11.63 -4.38
CA ALA A 165 -9.24 -11.61 -3.02
C ALA A 165 -10.59 -10.89 -2.82
N PRO A 166 -10.92 -9.78 -3.53
CA PRO A 166 -12.25 -9.17 -3.44
C PRO A 166 -13.39 -10.11 -3.85
N TYR A 167 -13.11 -11.15 -4.64
CA TYR A 167 -14.07 -12.13 -5.14
C TYR A 167 -13.92 -13.50 -4.48
N LEU A 168 -12.74 -13.81 -3.95
CA LEU A 168 -12.36 -15.07 -3.28
C LEU A 168 -11.55 -14.78 -2.01
N PRO A 169 -12.15 -14.24 -0.93
CA PRO A 169 -11.42 -13.87 0.28
C PRO A 169 -10.67 -15.05 0.94
N GLU A 170 -11.07 -16.29 0.67
CA GLU A 170 -10.40 -17.50 1.14
C GLU A 170 -8.95 -17.66 0.62
N VAL A 171 -8.54 -16.90 -0.41
CA VAL A 171 -7.16 -16.93 -0.96
C VAL A 171 -6.19 -16.08 -0.16
N LEU A 172 -6.67 -15.22 0.74
CA LEU A 172 -5.83 -14.27 1.47
C LEU A 172 -4.74 -14.92 2.34
N PRO A 173 -4.99 -16.03 3.07
CA PRO A 173 -3.92 -16.72 3.80
C PRO A 173 -2.82 -17.22 2.86
N GLU A 174 -3.20 -17.80 1.71
CA GLU A 174 -2.25 -18.31 0.71
C GLU A 174 -1.45 -17.16 0.07
N ALA A 175 -2.12 -16.06 -0.28
CA ALA A 175 -1.47 -14.87 -0.83
C ALA A 175 -0.45 -14.28 0.16
N LEU A 176 -0.80 -14.19 1.45
CA LEU A 176 0.10 -13.72 2.51
C LEU A 176 1.29 -14.68 2.74
N GLU A 177 1.07 -15.99 2.70
CA GLU A 177 2.13 -16.99 2.79
C GLU A 177 3.14 -16.86 1.64
N ILE A 178 2.64 -16.70 0.40
CA ILE A 178 3.51 -16.49 -0.76
C ILE A 178 4.23 -15.14 -0.64
N ALA A 179 3.55 -14.07 -0.22
CA ALA A 179 4.15 -12.77 0.00
C ALA A 179 5.32 -12.83 1.00
N ARG A 180 5.19 -13.61 2.09
CA ARG A 180 6.28 -13.87 3.04
C ARG A 180 7.51 -14.48 2.35
N GLY A 181 7.28 -15.41 1.43
CA GLY A 181 8.33 -16.15 0.69
C GLY A 181 9.06 -15.33 -0.38
N ILE A 182 8.51 -14.19 -0.82
CA ILE A 182 9.14 -13.35 -1.85
C ILE A 182 10.55 -12.93 -1.43
N GLY A 183 11.54 -13.32 -2.23
CA GLY A 183 12.95 -13.08 -1.94
C GLY A 183 13.41 -11.62 -2.06
N TYR A 184 12.79 -10.84 -2.95
CA TYR A 184 13.08 -9.41 -3.09
C TYR A 184 12.26 -8.61 -2.07
N GLU A 185 12.95 -7.93 -1.16
CA GLU A 185 12.32 -7.23 -0.04
C GLU A 185 11.35 -6.11 -0.47
N SER A 186 11.69 -5.40 -1.55
CA SER A 186 10.84 -4.37 -2.16
C SER A 186 9.54 -4.96 -2.69
N ASP A 187 9.61 -6.13 -3.35
CA ASP A 187 8.46 -6.81 -3.92
C ASP A 187 7.55 -7.35 -2.82
N ARG A 188 8.15 -7.85 -1.72
CA ARG A 188 7.43 -8.28 -0.52
C ARG A 188 6.71 -7.11 0.17
N ALA A 189 7.34 -5.96 0.29
CA ALA A 189 6.72 -4.75 0.85
C ALA A 189 5.55 -4.25 -0.02
N TYR A 190 5.76 -4.24 -1.34
CA TYR A 190 4.73 -3.86 -2.30
C TYR A 190 3.53 -4.80 -2.23
N GLU A 191 3.77 -6.11 -2.16
CA GLU A 191 2.68 -7.09 -2.05
C GLU A 191 1.90 -6.95 -0.74
N LEU A 192 2.57 -6.70 0.39
CA LEU A 192 1.88 -6.39 1.66
C LEU A 192 1.03 -5.12 1.56
N THR A 193 1.48 -4.13 0.79
CA THR A 193 0.72 -2.91 0.53
C THR A 193 -0.57 -3.20 -0.23
N LEU A 194 -0.53 -4.13 -1.19
CA LEU A 194 -1.71 -4.55 -1.94
C LEU A 194 -2.65 -5.44 -1.12
N LEU A 195 -2.10 -6.28 -0.23
CA LEU A 195 -2.89 -7.15 0.65
C LEU A 195 -3.64 -6.37 1.74
N ALA A 196 -3.00 -5.33 2.30
CA ALA A 196 -3.51 -4.56 3.44
C ALA A 196 -5.03 -4.23 3.40
N PRO A 197 -5.61 -3.66 2.32
CA PRO A 197 -7.04 -3.35 2.23
C PRO A 197 -7.97 -4.56 2.27
N HIS A 198 -7.45 -5.77 2.06
CA HIS A 198 -8.24 -6.99 1.96
C HIS A 198 -8.07 -7.91 3.18
N LEU A 199 -7.06 -7.71 4.01
CA LEU A 199 -6.76 -8.60 5.13
C LEU A 199 -7.83 -8.51 6.23
N PRO A 200 -8.44 -9.65 6.64
CA PRO A 200 -9.26 -9.70 7.84
C PRO A 200 -8.39 -9.52 9.09
N GLU A 201 -9.00 -9.09 10.20
CA GLU A 201 -8.31 -8.85 11.48
C GLU A 201 -7.47 -10.07 11.93
N SER A 202 -7.93 -11.28 11.62
CA SER A 202 -7.24 -12.53 11.97
C SER A 202 -5.88 -12.71 11.28
N LEU A 203 -5.64 -12.07 10.13
CA LEU A 203 -4.38 -12.18 9.37
C LEU A 203 -3.44 -10.98 9.59
N LEU A 204 -3.91 -9.89 10.21
CA LEU A 204 -3.09 -8.71 10.46
C LEU A 204 -1.84 -8.98 11.33
N PRO A 205 -1.90 -9.79 12.41
CA PRO A 205 -0.70 -10.11 13.19
C PRO A 205 0.38 -10.77 12.34
N GLU A 206 -0.04 -11.68 11.46
CA GLU A 206 0.85 -12.38 10.55
C GLU A 206 1.47 -11.43 9.51
N ALA A 207 0.67 -10.54 8.92
CA ALA A 207 1.15 -9.53 7.98
C ALA A 207 2.13 -8.54 8.63
N LEU A 208 1.91 -8.17 9.89
CA LEU A 208 2.84 -7.35 10.67
C LEU A 208 4.18 -8.06 10.92
N GLU A 209 4.17 -9.37 11.18
CA GLU A 209 5.40 -10.15 11.31
C GLU A 209 6.19 -10.17 9.99
N VAL A 210 5.51 -10.37 8.86
CA VAL A 210 6.14 -10.31 7.54
C VAL A 210 6.75 -8.93 7.29
N ALA A 211 5.99 -7.85 7.56
CA ALA A 211 6.47 -6.48 7.40
C ALA A 211 7.70 -6.19 8.28
N ARG A 212 7.69 -6.62 9.55
CA ARG A 212 8.82 -6.47 10.48
C ARG A 212 10.07 -7.26 10.06
N GLY A 213 9.88 -8.38 9.36
CA GLY A 213 10.96 -9.21 8.83
C GLY A 213 11.67 -8.61 7.61
N ILE A 214 11.18 -7.49 7.06
CA ILE A 214 11.83 -6.77 5.96
C ILE A 214 13.06 -6.03 6.50
N GLY A 215 14.24 -6.33 5.94
CA GLY A 215 15.52 -5.76 6.37
C GLY A 215 15.65 -4.28 6.00
N TYR A 216 15.38 -3.94 4.75
CA TYR A 216 15.50 -2.58 4.24
C TYR A 216 14.47 -1.64 4.87
N GLU A 217 14.96 -0.55 5.48
CA GLU A 217 14.12 0.29 6.35
C GLU A 217 12.97 0.98 5.61
N SER A 218 13.18 1.43 4.36
CA SER A 218 12.13 2.09 3.59
C SER A 218 11.01 1.13 3.19
N ASP A 219 11.37 -0.08 2.76
CA ASP A 219 10.41 -1.09 2.31
C ASP A 219 9.60 -1.60 3.50
N ARG A 220 10.27 -1.79 4.65
CA ARG A 220 9.60 -2.07 5.92
C ARG A 220 8.62 -0.97 6.30
N ALA A 221 9.05 0.29 6.19
CA ALA A 221 8.19 1.43 6.53
C ALA A 221 6.99 1.53 5.58
N GLU A 222 7.16 1.29 4.28
CA GLU A 222 6.08 1.25 3.29
C GLU A 222 5.02 0.20 3.67
N ALA A 223 5.44 -1.04 3.89
CA ALA A 223 4.53 -2.13 4.27
C ALA A 223 3.79 -1.84 5.59
N LEU A 224 4.49 -1.34 6.61
CA LEU A 224 3.87 -0.97 7.89
C LEU A 224 2.90 0.21 7.76
N THR A 225 3.21 1.18 6.88
CA THR A 225 2.32 2.30 6.56
C THR A 225 1.02 1.80 5.95
N ALA A 226 1.11 0.87 5.00
CA ALA A 226 -0.05 0.33 4.33
C ALA A 226 -0.96 -0.47 5.29
N LEU A 227 -0.38 -1.20 6.25
CA LEU A 227 -1.13 -1.99 7.22
C LEU A 227 -1.77 -1.15 8.34
N ALA A 228 -1.19 0.00 8.68
CA ALA A 228 -1.60 0.82 9.83
C ALA A 228 -3.08 1.20 9.88
N PRO A 229 -3.74 1.61 8.77
CA PRO A 229 -5.16 1.97 8.77
C PRO A 229 -6.10 0.80 9.09
N TYR A 230 -5.64 -0.44 8.89
CA TYR A 230 -6.45 -1.65 9.04
C TYR A 230 -6.25 -2.32 10.40
N LEU A 231 -5.29 -1.84 11.21
CA LEU A 231 -5.10 -2.33 12.57
C LEU A 231 -6.34 -2.03 13.40
N PRO A 232 -6.87 -3.02 14.14
CA PRO A 232 -8.14 -2.87 14.81
C PRO A 232 -8.09 -1.73 15.83
N GLU A 233 -9.09 -0.86 15.78
CA GLU A 233 -9.47 0.04 16.87
C GLU A 233 -10.04 -0.81 17.99
N ARG A 234 -9.20 -1.56 18.71
CA ARG A 234 -9.64 -2.20 19.93
C ARG A 234 -9.81 -1.13 20.99
N GLY A 235 -11.04 -0.61 21.05
CA GLY A 235 -11.53 0.16 22.17
C GLY A 235 -11.09 -0.48 23.48
N ILE A 236 -10.45 0.33 24.32
CA ILE A 236 -10.06 0.01 25.69
C ILE A 236 -9.11 -1.20 25.78
N GLY A 237 -7.94 -1.14 25.13
CA GLY A 237 -6.84 -2.04 25.47
C GLY A 237 -5.78 -2.17 24.38
N ASN A 238 -4.76 -1.33 24.48
CA ASN A 238 -3.49 -1.39 23.75
C ASN A 238 -3.51 -0.83 22.31
N GLU A 239 -3.80 0.47 22.19
CA GLU A 239 -3.53 1.31 21.01
C GLU A 239 -2.03 1.60 20.80
N TYR A 240 -1.18 1.17 21.74
CA TYR A 240 0.27 1.34 21.69
C TYR A 240 0.91 0.81 20.40
N PRO A 241 0.58 -0.38 19.85
CA PRO A 241 1.24 -0.86 18.64
C PRO A 241 0.91 0.00 17.41
N ARG A 242 -0.32 0.55 17.34
CA ARG A 242 -0.71 1.49 16.28
C ARG A 242 0.02 2.82 16.45
N ALA A 243 0.07 3.35 17.68
CA ALA A 243 0.80 4.59 17.97
C ALA A 243 2.31 4.43 17.77
N GLU A 244 2.90 3.29 18.11
CA GLU A 244 4.32 2.97 17.92
C GLU A 244 4.65 2.84 16.43
N ALA A 245 3.80 2.17 15.65
CA ALA A 245 3.92 2.12 14.19
C ALA A 245 3.87 3.54 13.61
N LEU A 246 2.85 4.33 13.95
CA LEU A 246 2.71 5.72 13.49
C LEU A 246 3.87 6.62 13.96
N THR A 247 4.44 6.38 15.14
CA THR A 247 5.62 7.09 15.66
C THR A 247 6.86 6.81 14.81
N GLY A 248 7.09 5.54 14.45
CA GLY A 248 8.18 5.16 13.54
C GLY A 248 8.02 5.78 12.15
N LEU A 249 6.77 5.91 11.68
CA LEU A 249 6.45 6.49 10.38
C LEU A 249 6.58 8.02 10.36
N ALA A 250 6.17 8.70 11.44
CA ALA A 250 6.28 10.16 11.55
C ALA A 250 7.74 10.64 11.48
N ARG A 251 8.74 9.78 11.77
CA ARG A 251 10.17 10.06 11.54
C ARG A 251 10.47 10.43 10.09
N HIS A 252 9.82 9.76 9.13
CA HIS A 252 10.09 9.90 7.70
C HIS A 252 8.99 10.63 6.94
N PHE A 253 7.77 10.63 7.49
CA PHE A 253 6.59 11.22 6.88
C PHE A 253 5.89 12.15 7.88
N PRO A 254 6.38 13.40 8.04
CA PRO A 254 5.84 14.36 9.01
C PRO A 254 4.34 14.65 8.84
N GLN A 255 3.77 14.41 7.66
CA GLN A 255 2.35 14.52 7.38
C GLN A 255 1.47 13.53 8.17
N LEU A 256 2.04 12.43 8.66
CA LEU A 256 1.36 11.46 9.51
C LEU A 256 1.38 11.86 10.99
N LEU A 257 2.09 12.95 11.35
CA LEU A 257 2.16 13.44 12.71
C LEU A 257 0.78 13.71 13.32
N PRO A 258 -0.19 14.36 12.63
CA PRO A 258 -1.50 14.62 13.22
C PRO A 258 -2.25 13.33 13.60
N GLU A 259 -2.21 12.31 12.74
CA GLU A 259 -2.83 11.02 12.98
C GLU A 259 -2.10 10.25 14.10
N ALA A 260 -0.77 10.24 14.08
CA ALA A 260 0.05 9.65 15.14
C ALA A 260 -0.25 10.29 16.51
N LEU A 261 -0.46 11.62 16.52
CA LEU A 261 -0.82 12.38 17.72
C LEU A 261 -2.22 12.02 18.21
N GLU A 262 -3.19 11.96 17.29
CA GLU A 262 -4.57 11.62 17.60
C GLU A 262 -4.67 10.23 18.22
N VAL A 263 -4.02 9.24 17.60
CA VAL A 263 -3.94 7.87 18.14
C VAL A 263 -3.19 7.85 19.47
N ALA A 264 -2.03 8.50 19.58
CA ALA A 264 -1.29 8.53 20.84
C ALA A 264 -2.11 9.15 21.98
N ARG A 265 -2.93 10.19 21.71
CA ARG A 265 -3.81 10.83 22.70
C ARG A 265 -5.03 9.98 23.04
N GLY A 266 -5.52 9.19 22.08
CA GLY A 266 -6.63 8.25 22.26
C GLY A 266 -6.33 7.11 23.24
N ILE A 267 -5.05 6.80 23.47
CA ILE A 267 -4.64 5.68 24.33
C ILE A 267 -5.19 5.86 25.76
N GLY A 268 -6.05 4.93 26.16
CA GLY A 268 -6.68 4.92 27.49
C GLY A 268 -5.73 4.53 28.63
N ASP A 269 -4.74 3.67 28.38
CA ASP A 269 -3.71 3.33 29.37
C ASP A 269 -2.68 4.47 29.48
N GLU A 270 -2.52 5.02 30.68
CA GLU A 270 -1.70 6.22 30.91
C GLU A 270 -0.21 5.99 30.63
N LYS A 271 0.29 4.78 30.86
CA LYS A 271 1.70 4.42 30.61
C LYS A 271 1.95 4.30 29.12
N ASP A 272 1.10 3.58 28.41
CA ASP A 272 1.21 3.38 26.97
C ASP A 272 1.04 4.71 26.21
N ARG A 273 0.11 5.56 26.67
CA ARG A 273 -0.05 6.94 26.20
C ARG A 273 1.24 7.73 26.35
N ALA A 274 1.82 7.73 27.55
CA ALA A 274 3.04 8.50 27.82
C ALA A 274 4.25 7.97 27.04
N ARG A 275 4.35 6.65 26.82
CA ARG A 275 5.40 6.06 25.98
C ARG A 275 5.25 6.45 24.52
N ALA A 276 4.03 6.41 23.97
CA ALA A 276 3.77 6.84 22.59
C ALA A 276 4.14 8.32 22.38
N LEU A 277 3.71 9.20 23.28
CA LEU A 277 4.07 10.63 23.24
C LEU A 277 5.58 10.85 23.39
N THR A 278 6.25 10.09 24.26
CA THR A 278 7.71 10.14 24.43
C THR A 278 8.44 9.70 23.14
N GLY A 279 7.93 8.66 22.48
CA GLY A 279 8.43 8.20 21.18
C GLY A 279 8.31 9.26 20.10
N LEU A 280 7.16 9.93 20.00
CA LEU A 280 6.96 11.05 19.08
C LEU A 280 7.86 12.23 19.42
N ALA A 281 8.03 12.55 20.71
CA ALA A 281 8.86 13.67 21.16
C ALA A 281 10.35 13.52 20.81
N ARG A 282 10.84 12.29 20.58
CA ARG A 282 12.20 12.05 20.07
C ARG A 282 12.45 12.70 18.70
N HIS A 283 11.40 12.78 17.87
CA HIS A 283 11.48 13.36 16.53
C HIS A 283 10.82 14.75 16.44
N PHE A 284 9.88 15.03 17.36
CA PHE A 284 9.11 16.26 17.42
C PHE A 284 9.20 16.88 18.82
N PRO A 285 10.30 17.58 19.14
CA PRO A 285 10.55 18.07 20.49
C PRO A 285 9.48 18.99 21.08
N GLN A 286 8.65 19.61 20.23
CA GLN A 286 7.48 20.39 20.67
C GLN A 286 6.47 19.57 21.50
N LEU A 287 6.56 18.24 21.46
CA LEU A 287 5.70 17.33 22.23
C LEU A 287 6.29 16.97 23.61
N LEU A 288 7.52 17.38 23.92
CA LEU A 288 8.16 17.10 25.21
C LEU A 288 7.33 17.59 26.42
N PRO A 289 6.71 18.80 26.41
CA PRO A 289 5.86 19.25 27.50
C PRO A 289 4.66 18.32 27.74
N GLU A 290 3.99 17.89 26.65
CA GLU A 290 2.83 17.00 26.73
C GLU A 290 3.23 15.62 27.25
N ALA A 291 4.33 15.05 26.74
CA ALA A 291 4.85 13.76 27.21
C ALA A 291 5.23 13.80 28.70
N LEU A 292 5.84 14.89 29.17
CA LEU A 292 6.20 15.08 30.58
C LEU A 292 4.96 15.18 31.47
N GLU A 293 3.95 15.94 31.08
CA GLU A 293 2.71 16.09 31.85
C GLU A 293 1.96 14.76 32.00
N VAL A 294 1.83 13.98 30.92
CA VAL A 294 1.20 12.65 31.02
C VAL A 294 2.04 11.72 31.90
N ALA A 295 3.37 11.73 31.78
CA ALA A 295 4.24 10.91 32.61
C ALA A 295 4.10 11.23 34.11
N ARG A 296 3.95 12.51 34.46
CA ARG A 296 3.72 12.95 35.86
C ARG A 296 2.40 12.46 36.42
N GLY A 297 1.36 12.36 35.59
CA GLY A 297 0.02 11.90 35.97
C GLY A 297 -0.07 10.41 36.30
N ILE A 298 0.91 9.59 35.89
CA ILE A 298 0.89 8.14 36.08
C ILE A 298 0.87 7.80 37.58
N GLY A 299 -0.18 7.11 38.04
CA GLY A 299 -0.34 6.71 39.43
C GLY A 299 0.66 5.65 39.91
N SER A 300 1.01 4.69 39.05
CA SER A 300 1.98 3.62 39.35
C SER A 300 3.41 4.15 39.37
N GLU A 301 4.12 4.03 40.49
CA GLU A 301 5.51 4.49 40.63
C GLU A 301 6.45 3.79 39.64
N TYR A 302 6.29 2.48 39.48
CA TYR A 302 7.08 1.68 38.54
C TYR A 302 6.89 2.15 37.09
N HIS A 303 5.63 2.36 36.67
CA HIS A 303 5.35 2.84 35.31
C HIS A 303 5.79 4.29 35.10
N ARG A 304 5.64 5.14 36.12
CA ARG A 304 6.09 6.54 36.08
C ARG A 304 7.61 6.62 35.94
N ALA A 305 8.35 5.82 36.71
CA ALA A 305 9.80 5.74 36.63
C ALA A 305 10.29 5.30 35.24
N ASP A 306 9.68 4.24 34.70
CA ASP A 306 10.01 3.72 33.37
C ASP A 306 9.81 4.77 32.26
N VAL A 307 8.66 5.45 32.25
CA VAL A 307 8.36 6.50 31.26
C VAL A 307 9.29 7.70 31.42
N LEU A 308 9.50 8.19 32.64
CA LEU A 308 10.39 9.32 32.89
C LEU A 308 11.84 8.98 32.49
N LYS A 309 12.29 7.74 32.74
CA LYS A 309 13.60 7.27 32.26
C LYS A 309 13.68 7.30 30.73
N ALA A 310 12.66 6.80 30.04
CA ALA A 310 12.59 6.86 28.58
C ALA A 310 12.59 8.32 28.06
N LEU A 311 11.86 9.22 28.73
CA LEU A 311 11.82 10.65 28.41
C LEU A 311 13.19 11.30 28.59
N THR A 312 13.90 11.04 29.71
CA THR A 312 15.24 11.61 29.91
C THR A 312 16.23 11.22 28.81
N ALA A 313 16.06 10.05 28.19
CA ALA A 313 16.91 9.61 27.09
C ALA A 313 16.66 10.36 25.77
N THR A 314 15.58 11.13 25.66
CA THR A 314 15.30 11.98 24.47
C THR A 314 15.74 13.43 24.67
N LEU A 315 16.13 13.82 25.88
CA LEU A 315 16.49 15.20 26.21
C LEU A 315 17.93 15.49 25.80
N THR A 316 18.14 16.63 25.16
CA THR A 316 19.43 17.13 24.72
C THR A 316 19.51 18.64 24.94
N PRO A 317 20.71 19.23 25.03
CA PRO A 317 20.85 20.69 25.10
C PRO A 317 20.21 21.45 23.93
N ALA A 318 19.98 20.78 22.79
CA ALA A 318 19.41 21.40 21.59
C ALA A 318 17.87 21.48 21.63
N ASN A 319 17.21 20.71 22.49
CA ASN A 319 15.76 20.55 22.49
C ASN A 319 15.08 20.84 23.84
N VAL A 320 15.85 21.27 24.84
CA VAL A 320 15.38 21.59 26.19
C VAL A 320 15.86 22.98 26.59
N ASP A 321 14.96 23.80 27.12
CA ASP A 321 15.29 25.07 27.79
C ASP A 321 15.35 24.90 29.32
N LEU A 322 15.77 25.95 30.03
CA LEU A 322 15.93 25.91 31.49
C LEU A 322 14.59 25.66 32.22
N SER A 323 13.49 26.21 31.69
CA SER A 323 12.16 26.05 32.28
C SER A 323 11.68 24.60 32.20
N PHE A 324 11.80 23.96 31.03
CA PHE A 324 11.48 22.55 30.86
C PHE A 324 12.41 21.67 31.70
N TRP A 325 13.70 22.01 31.75
CA TRP A 325 14.68 21.32 32.59
C TRP A 325 14.30 21.28 34.07
N GLU A 326 13.91 22.42 34.65
CA GLU A 326 13.44 22.51 36.03
C GLU A 326 12.20 21.63 36.26
N ASN A 327 11.23 21.68 35.35
CA ASN A 327 10.03 20.85 35.41
C ASN A 327 10.35 19.34 35.34
N ALA A 328 11.28 18.94 34.47
CA ALA A 328 11.73 17.56 34.36
C ALA A 328 12.41 17.09 35.66
N LEU A 329 13.27 17.91 36.26
CA LEU A 329 13.90 17.62 37.55
C LEU A 329 12.88 17.49 38.68
N HIS A 330 11.87 18.36 38.73
CA HIS A 330 10.77 18.26 39.70
C HIS A 330 9.99 16.95 39.55
N ALA A 331 9.70 16.52 38.31
CA ALA A 331 9.05 15.25 38.04
C ALA A 331 9.91 14.06 38.50
N LEU A 332 11.20 14.07 38.16
CA LEU A 332 12.16 13.04 38.56
C LEU A 332 12.36 12.98 40.08
N GLY A 333 12.29 14.11 40.78
CA GLY A 333 12.37 14.19 42.23
C GLY A 333 11.23 13.48 42.97
N THR A 334 10.15 13.11 42.28
CA THR A 334 9.05 12.31 42.83
C THR A 334 9.31 10.80 42.80
N LEU A 335 10.38 10.37 42.14
CA LEU A 335 10.74 8.96 42.02
C LEU A 335 11.43 8.46 43.29
N THR A 336 11.39 7.15 43.50
CA THR A 336 12.24 6.52 44.51
C THR A 336 13.71 6.73 44.17
N ARG A 337 14.56 6.74 45.21
CA ARG A 337 16.00 6.95 45.06
C ARG A 337 16.66 6.03 44.01
N PRO A 338 16.38 4.71 43.93
CA PRO A 338 16.96 3.86 42.89
C PRO A 338 16.56 4.32 41.48
N ASN A 339 15.26 4.56 41.26
CA ASN A 339 14.74 4.98 39.96
C ASN A 339 15.27 6.35 39.53
N PHE A 340 15.42 7.29 40.47
CA PHE A 340 16.04 8.59 40.20
C PHE A 340 17.50 8.44 39.74
N LEU A 341 18.30 7.64 40.48
CA LEU A 341 19.72 7.44 40.18
C LEU A 341 19.94 6.81 38.80
N GLU A 342 19.03 5.98 38.31
CA GLU A 342 19.10 5.39 36.97
C GLU A 342 18.95 6.43 35.83
N THR A 343 18.37 7.60 36.10
CA THR A 343 18.20 8.64 35.08
C THR A 343 19.40 9.58 34.97
N ILE A 344 20.22 9.68 36.02
CA ILE A 344 21.39 10.58 36.10
C ILE A 344 22.34 10.47 34.89
N PRO A 345 22.67 9.29 34.34
CA PRO A 345 23.52 9.19 33.17
C PRO A 345 22.95 9.93 31.94
N ASN A 346 21.64 9.84 31.72
CA ASN A 346 20.97 10.53 30.61
C ASN A 346 20.97 12.05 30.79
N LEU A 347 20.99 12.51 32.04
CA LEU A 347 20.96 13.93 32.41
C LEU A 347 22.32 14.61 32.35
N ALA A 348 23.42 13.86 32.31
CA ALA A 348 24.78 14.42 32.35
C ALA A 348 25.05 15.50 31.28
N PRO A 349 24.61 15.36 30.01
CA PRO A 349 24.76 16.41 29.01
C PRO A 349 24.06 17.72 29.37
N LEU A 350 22.88 17.64 30.00
CA LEU A 350 22.10 18.82 30.40
C LEU A 350 22.65 19.46 31.67
N ILE A 351 23.11 18.65 32.62
CA ILE A 351 23.82 19.12 33.82
C ILE A 351 25.06 19.92 33.41
N LEU A 352 25.84 19.41 32.46
CA LEU A 352 27.00 20.11 31.92
C LEU A 352 26.61 21.38 31.17
N HIS A 353 25.52 21.35 30.38
CA HIS A 353 25.07 22.49 29.62
C HIS A 353 24.60 23.66 30.50
N PHE A 354 23.78 23.40 31.52
CA PHE A 354 23.20 24.44 32.37
C PHE A 354 24.08 24.80 33.58
N GLY A 355 24.80 23.84 34.16
CA GLY A 355 25.56 24.01 35.41
C GLY A 355 27.08 23.88 35.27
N GLY A 356 27.59 23.49 34.09
CA GLY A 356 29.00 23.30 33.84
C GLY A 356 29.64 22.13 34.61
N GLU A 357 30.96 22.01 34.50
CA GLU A 357 31.73 20.93 35.17
C GLU A 357 31.69 21.00 36.71
N VAL A 358 31.43 22.18 37.26
CA VAL A 358 31.32 22.36 38.71
C VAL A 358 30.05 21.67 39.22
N ALA A 359 28.90 21.92 38.60
CA ALA A 359 27.65 21.26 38.98
C ALA A 359 27.72 19.73 38.84
N LEU A 360 28.35 19.22 37.78
CA LEU A 360 28.52 17.77 37.61
C LEU A 360 29.37 17.15 38.73
N ARG A 361 30.45 17.84 39.15
CA ARG A 361 31.30 17.39 40.27
C ARG A 361 30.56 17.43 41.61
N GLU A 362 29.81 18.48 41.86
CA GLU A 362 29.01 18.62 43.08
C GLU A 362 27.93 17.53 43.17
N ILE A 363 27.21 17.25 42.08
CA ILE A 363 26.20 16.19 42.02
C ILE A 363 26.84 14.82 42.27
N HIS A 364 27.98 14.53 41.63
CA HIS A 364 28.70 13.27 41.86
C HIS A 364 29.15 13.13 43.33
N GLN A 365 29.65 14.21 43.94
CA GLN A 365 30.05 14.21 45.35
C GLN A 365 28.85 14.00 46.28
N ALA A 366 27.72 14.68 46.02
CA ALA A 366 26.48 14.51 46.77
C ALA A 366 25.97 13.06 46.70
N ILE A 367 25.97 12.44 45.51
CA ILE A 367 25.59 11.03 45.35
C ILE A 367 26.49 10.13 46.20
N ARG A 368 27.81 10.36 46.24
CA ARG A 368 28.75 9.57 47.06
C ARG A 368 28.51 9.74 48.55
N GLU A 369 28.24 10.95 49.01
CA GLU A 369 27.98 11.25 50.43
C GLU A 369 26.69 10.58 50.91
N VAL A 370 25.59 10.74 50.17
CA VAL A 370 24.30 10.09 50.50
C VAL A 370 24.41 8.56 50.40
N SER A 371 25.28 8.03 49.54
CA SER A 371 25.56 6.58 49.45
C SER A 371 26.38 6.04 50.62
N ARG A 372 27.14 6.89 51.32
CA ARG A 372 27.88 6.48 52.52
C ARG A 372 27.02 6.40 53.77
N TRP A 373 25.90 7.11 53.81
CA TRP A 373 25.03 7.19 54.98
C TRP A 373 24.13 5.96 55.16
N TRP A 374 24.18 5.02 54.21
CA TRP A 374 23.32 3.85 54.16
C TRP A 374 24.16 2.64 53.72
N ARG A 375 24.84 2.01 54.69
CA ARG A 375 25.37 0.65 54.60
C ARG A 375 24.47 -0.29 55.37
#